data_AF-A0A4P6MTL7-F1
#
_entry.id   AF-A0A4P6MTL7-F1
#
_cell.length_a   1.000
_cell.length_b   1.000
_cell.length_c   1.000
_cell.angle_alpha   90.00
_cell.angle_beta   90.00
_cell.angle_gamma   90.00
#
_symmetry.space_group_name_H-M   'P 1'
#
loop_
_entity.id
_entity.type
_entity.pdbx_description
1 polymer ?
#
loop_
_entity_poly.entity_id
_entity_poly.type
_entity_poly.pdbx_seq_one_letter_code
_entity_poly.pdbx_strand_id
1 'polypeptide(L)' 'MSRSEGRPTLVRATDAAAGLKSGTWESVHALAVLAMVSRDSSVLERAHTTAAGLKPGTWESVVALARLAEAEQDLGSIA' A
#
# COMPACT_ATOMS: atom_id res chain seq x y z
N MET A 1 -2.02 -8.23 -35.56
CA MET A 1 -1.58 -7.30 -34.49
C MET A 1 -2.56 -7.43 -33.34
N SER A 2 -2.34 -8.39 -32.44
CA SER A 2 -3.18 -8.54 -31.25
C SER A 2 -2.81 -7.41 -30.29
N ARG A 3 -3.81 -6.58 -29.94
CA ARG A 3 -3.72 -5.64 -28.82
C ARG A 3 -3.13 -6.42 -27.65
N SER A 4 -2.09 -5.90 -27.02
CA SER A 4 -1.67 -6.38 -25.72
C SER A 4 -2.92 -6.31 -24.82
N GLU A 5 -3.57 -7.44 -24.58
CA GLU A 5 -4.59 -7.57 -23.55
C GLU A 5 -3.84 -7.53 -22.22
N GLY A 6 -3.35 -6.32 -21.93
CA GLY A 6 -2.49 -6.04 -20.80
C GLY A 6 -3.31 -6.27 -19.55
N ARG A 7 -2.73 -7.03 -18.62
CA ARG A 7 -3.30 -7.22 -17.28
C ARG A 7 -3.75 -5.85 -16.71
N PRO A 8 -4.90 -5.79 -16.02
CA PRO A 8 -5.39 -4.56 -15.42
C PRO A 8 -4.30 -3.86 -14.61
N THR A 9 -4.23 -2.52 -14.68
CA THR A 9 -3.18 -1.73 -14.01
C THR A 9 -3.02 -2.08 -12.53
N LEU A 10 -4.14 -2.35 -11.83
CA LEU A 10 -4.14 -2.78 -10.44
C LEU A 10 -3.37 -4.10 -10.24
N VAL A 11 -3.59 -5.10 -11.10
CA VAL A 11 -2.88 -6.38 -11.02
C VAL A 11 -1.36 -6.17 -11.19
N ARG A 12 -0.96 -5.32 -12.14
CA ARG A 12 0.47 -5.00 -12.35
C ARG A 12 1.07 -4.26 -11.15
N ALA A 13 0.31 -3.38 -10.52
CA ALA A 13 0.76 -2.65 -9.33
C ALA A 13 0.90 -3.58 -8.13
N THR A 14 -0.04 -4.51 -7.93
CA THR A 14 0.03 -5.54 -6.89
C THR A 14 1.25 -6.44 -7.07
N ASP A 15 1.51 -6.90 -8.30
CA ASP A 15 2.70 -7.70 -8.59
C ASP A 15 4.00 -6.94 -8.34
N ALA A 16 4.06 -5.66 -8.71
CA ALA A 16 5.21 -4.82 -8.47
C ALA A 16 5.47 -4.61 -6.96
N ALA A 17 4.40 -4.39 -6.19
CA ALA A 17 4.49 -4.23 -4.74
C ALA A 17 4.95 -5.50 -4.01
N ALA A 18 4.68 -6.69 -4.56
CA ALA A 18 5.16 -7.95 -3.99
C ALA A 18 6.70 -8.07 -3.97
N GLY A 19 7.40 -7.32 -4.83
CA GLY A 19 8.87 -7.27 -4.86
C GLY A 19 9.49 -6.26 -3.89
N LEU A 20 8.69 -5.45 -3.18
CA LEU A 20 9.22 -4.44 -2.28
C LEU A 20 9.73 -5.06 -0.97
N LYS A 21 10.82 -4.50 -0.43
CA LYS A 21 11.42 -4.96 0.83
C LYS A 21 10.50 -4.63 2.00
N SER A 22 10.15 -5.62 2.80
CA SER A 22 9.36 -5.41 4.03
C SER A 22 10.06 -4.47 5.02
N GLY A 23 9.27 -3.76 5.84
CA GLY A 23 9.78 -2.81 6.84
C GLY A 23 10.37 -1.53 6.26
N THR A 24 10.17 -1.25 4.97
CA THR A 24 10.56 0.02 4.34
C THR A 24 9.35 0.93 4.18
N TRP A 25 9.59 2.24 4.18
CA TRP A 25 8.53 3.22 4.04
C TRP A 25 7.87 3.14 2.66
N GLU A 26 8.63 2.80 1.61
CA GLU A 26 8.13 2.57 0.26
C GLU A 26 7.10 1.43 0.24
N SER A 27 7.38 0.32 0.94
CA SER A 27 6.44 -0.80 1.05
C SER A 27 5.15 -0.41 1.76
N VAL A 28 5.24 0.31 2.88
CA VAL A 28 4.06 0.77 3.62
C VAL A 28 3.22 1.71 2.75
N HIS A 29 3.87 2.69 2.10
CA HIS A 29 3.18 3.64 1.23
C HIS A 29 2.49 2.93 0.04
N ALA A 30 3.20 2.00 -0.61
CA ALA A 30 2.65 1.25 -1.74
C ALA A 30 1.45 0.38 -1.33
N LEU A 31 1.53 -0.31 -0.20
CA LEU A 31 0.42 -1.12 0.32
C LEU A 31 -0.79 -0.26 0.72
N ALA A 32 -0.57 0.89 1.38
CA ALA A 32 -1.65 1.82 1.71
C ALA A 32 -2.38 2.34 0.46
N VAL A 33 -1.63 2.73 -0.58
CA VAL A 33 -2.22 3.15 -1.87
C VAL A 33 -2.96 1.99 -2.53
N LEU A 34 -2.40 0.78 -2.53
CA LEU A 34 -3.08 -0.39 -3.10
C LEU A 34 -4.38 -0.70 -2.36
N ALA A 35 -4.40 -0.65 -1.03
CA ALA A 35 -5.60 -0.89 -0.23
C ALA A 35 -6.74 0.07 -0.60
N MET A 36 -6.44 1.38 -0.75
CA MET A 36 -7.43 2.38 -1.18
C MET A 36 -7.97 2.08 -2.59
N VAL A 37 -7.08 1.78 -3.54
CA VAL A 37 -7.48 1.55 -4.94
C VAL A 37 -8.22 0.22 -5.13
N SER A 38 -7.79 -0.84 -4.44
CA SER A 38 -8.43 -2.16 -4.50
C SER A 38 -9.62 -2.30 -3.56
N ARG A 39 -9.81 -1.36 -2.63
CA ARG A 39 -10.80 -1.44 -1.54
C ARG A 39 -10.66 -2.72 -0.72
N ASP A 40 -9.42 -3.17 -0.52
CA ASP A 40 -9.12 -4.44 0.14
C ASP A 40 -8.52 -4.20 1.53
N SER A 41 -9.30 -4.47 2.56
CA SER A 41 -8.88 -4.34 3.96
C SER A 41 -7.74 -5.31 4.32
N SER A 42 -7.60 -6.45 3.65
CA SER A 42 -6.47 -7.36 3.89
C SER A 42 -5.13 -6.76 3.45
N VAL A 43 -5.14 -5.90 2.43
CA VAL A 43 -3.95 -5.14 2.00
C VAL A 43 -3.63 -4.05 3.01
N LEU A 44 -4.64 -3.42 3.61
CA LEU A 44 -4.48 -2.45 4.70
C LEU A 44 -3.83 -3.10 5.94
N GLU A 45 -4.30 -4.28 6.35
CA GLU A 45 -3.69 -5.05 7.46
C GLU A 45 -2.22 -5.39 7.22
N ARG A 46 -1.86 -5.72 5.96
CA ARG A 46 -0.46 -5.92 5.58
C ARG A 46 0.35 -4.63 5.66
N ALA A 47 -0.24 -3.49 5.32
CA ALA A 47 0.39 -2.18 5.46
C ALA A 47 0.68 -1.87 6.94
N HIS A 48 -0.27 -2.14 7.85
CA HIS A 48 -0.06 -2.03 9.30
C HIS A 48 1.08 -2.91 9.80
N THR A 49 1.08 -4.19 9.42
CA THR A 49 2.13 -5.14 9.81
C THR A 49 3.50 -4.68 9.33
N THR A 50 3.56 -4.13 8.12
CA THR A 50 4.82 -3.60 7.54
C THR A 50 5.27 -2.33 8.25
N ALA A 51 4.33 -1.46 8.65
CA ALA A 51 4.60 -0.21 9.36
C ALA A 51 5.23 -0.43 10.74
N ALA A 52 4.96 -1.56 11.40
CA ALA A 52 5.60 -1.93 12.66
C ALA A 52 7.14 -2.07 12.55
N GLY A 53 7.66 -2.28 11.35
CA GLY A 53 9.11 -2.35 11.09
C GLY A 53 9.78 -0.99 10.82
N LEU A 54 9.02 0.10 10.75
CA LEU A 54 9.58 1.42 10.46
C LEU A 54 10.42 1.95 11.63
N LYS A 55 11.52 2.62 11.30
CA LYS A 55 12.33 3.32 12.30
C LYS A 55 11.57 4.56 12.79
N PRO A 56 11.29 4.69 14.10
CA PRO A 56 10.56 5.85 14.61
C PRO A 56 11.39 7.13 14.51
N GLY A 57 10.70 8.26 14.38
CA GLY A 57 11.30 9.60 14.42
C GLY A 57 12.05 9.98 13.15
N THR A 58 11.90 9.24 12.05
CA THR A 58 12.43 9.64 10.74
C THR A 58 11.34 10.27 9.89
N TRP A 59 11.74 11.15 8.96
CA TRP A 59 10.82 11.74 7.98
C TRP A 59 10.01 10.66 7.26
N GLU A 60 10.69 9.61 6.79
CA GLU A 60 10.10 8.51 6.05
C GLU A 60 9.03 7.79 6.85
N SER A 61 9.26 7.56 8.15
CA SER A 61 8.27 6.96 9.03
C SER A 61 7.03 7.82 9.18
N VAL A 62 7.18 9.14 9.33
CA VAL A 62 6.06 10.09 9.44
C VAL A 62 5.23 10.07 8.16
N VAL A 63 5.88 10.14 6.99
CA VAL A 63 5.16 10.14 5.70
C VAL A 63 4.44 8.82 5.46
N ALA A 64 5.08 7.68 5.74
CA ALA A 64 4.45 6.37 5.57
C ALA A 64 3.25 6.19 6.51
N LEU A 65 3.37 6.58 7.77
CA LEU A 65 2.29 6.49 8.75
C LEU A 65 1.14 7.45 8.41
N ALA A 66 1.42 8.66 7.95
CA ALA A 66 0.39 9.59 7.49
C ALA A 66 -0.40 9.01 6.30
N ARG A 67 0.29 8.35 5.36
CA ARG A 67 -0.39 7.69 4.23
C ARG A 67 -1.21 6.48 4.66
N LEU A 68 -0.74 5.72 5.66
CA LEU A 68 -1.50 4.62 6.23
C LEU A 68 -2.79 5.12 6.89
N ALA A 69 -2.71 6.20 7.66
CA ALA A 69 -3.89 6.83 8.28
C ALA A 69 -4.90 7.34 7.25
N GLU A 70 -4.44 7.88 6.11
CA GLU A 70 -5.32 8.25 4.99
C GLU A 70 -6.06 7.03 4.44
N ALA A 71 -5.39 5.89 4.28
CA ALA A 71 -6.01 4.65 3.80
C ALA A 71 -7.03 4.08 4.81
N GLU A 72 -6.74 4.15 6.11
CA GLU A 72 -7.68 3.78 7.18
C GLU A 72 -8.98 4.60 7.09
N GLN A 73 -8.85 5.93 6.94
CA GLN A 73 -9.99 6.84 6.83
C GLN A 73 -10.78 6.59 5.54
N ASP A 74 -10.10 6.41 4.42
CA ASP A 74 -10.73 6.18 3.11
C ASP A 74 -11.50 4.85 3.07
N LEU A 75 -10.99 3.78 3.68
CA LEU A 75 -11.71 2.50 3.80
C LEU A 75 -12.81 2.55 4.86
N GLY A 76 -12.58 3.26 5.98
CA GLY A 76 -13.57 3.44 7.04
C GLY A 76 -14.74 4.35 6.66
N SER A 77 -14.53 5.30 5.74
CA SER A 77 -15.58 6.21 5.24
C SER A 77 -16.59 5.53 4.30
N ILE A 78 -16.35 4.29 3.90
CA ILE A 78 -17.21 3.51 2.99
C ILE A 78 -17.94 2.38 3.75
N ALA A 79 -17.69 2.25 5.06
CA ALA A 79 -18.37 1.29 5.94
C ALA A 79 -19.72 1.82 6.45
#